data_AF-A0A9D4NPD2-F1
#
_entry.id   AF-A0A9D4NPD2-F1
#
_cell.length_a   1.000
_cell.length_b   1.000
_cell.length_c   1.000
_cell.angle_alpha   90.00
_cell.angle_beta   90.00
_cell.angle_gamma   90.00
#
_symmetry.space_group_name_H-M   'P 1'
#
loop_
_entity.id
_entity.type
_entity.pdbx_description
1 polymer ?
#
loop_
_entity_poly.entity_id
_entity_poly.type
_entity_poly.pdbx_seq_one_letter_code
_entity_poly.pdbx_strand_id
1 'polypeptide(L)'
;MSQSALKKQKTQKSQVCGENMFQRRLAINANKKVLAERLFSYENATVPVSMFSEEGKMIIAKKSAFMHKIEGLLTDVLHDIEKPDTIIFDGTAIIQSIVIQSEQSTFKDMTTLFENYIVSTSRKYKSVQQIHIIFDTYSENSLKEETRRRRGDYESSSKVHVHSNLKIPTTWKKFLSSLANKVSLTQYYTGFLKENSNLKTHETIFINGGADTVP
;
A
#
# COMPACT_ATOMS: atom_id res chain seq x y z
N MET A 1 -39.99 -22.15 -23.65
CA MET A 1 -38.89 -21.19 -23.43
C MET A 1 -37.93 -21.82 -22.43
N SER A 2 -36.80 -22.33 -22.92
CA SER A 2 -35.85 -23.15 -22.14
C SER A 2 -34.83 -22.24 -21.45
N GLN A 3 -34.77 -22.29 -20.11
CA GLN A 3 -33.69 -21.68 -19.35
C GLN A 3 -32.47 -22.61 -19.36
N SER A 4 -31.43 -22.25 -20.11
CA SER A 4 -30.15 -22.95 -20.07
C SER A 4 -29.36 -22.47 -18.85
N ALA A 5 -29.25 -23.33 -17.84
CA ALA A 5 -28.35 -23.14 -16.72
C ALA A 5 -26.89 -23.17 -17.22
N LEU A 6 -26.22 -22.01 -17.19
CA LEU A 6 -24.77 -21.90 -17.36
C LEU A 6 -24.07 -22.65 -16.21
N LYS A 7 -23.70 -23.91 -16.46
CA LYS A 7 -22.79 -24.68 -15.60
C LYS A 7 -21.48 -23.90 -15.49
N LYS A 8 -21.15 -23.40 -14.30
CA LYS A 8 -19.80 -22.92 -13.95
C LYS A 8 -18.81 -24.04 -14.29
N GLN A 9 -18.00 -23.85 -15.33
CA GLN A 9 -16.85 -24.72 -15.59
C GLN A 9 -15.94 -24.66 -14.35
N LYS A 10 -15.74 -25.81 -13.71
CA LYS A 10 -14.75 -25.96 -12.65
C LYS A 10 -13.39 -25.71 -13.31
N THR A 11 -12.79 -24.55 -13.06
CA THR A 11 -11.43 -24.27 -13.52
C THR A 11 -10.53 -25.35 -12.94
N GLN A 12 -10.00 -26.23 -13.78
CA GLN A 12 -9.08 -27.27 -13.37
C GLN A 12 -7.84 -26.54 -12.83
N LYS A 13 -7.63 -26.56 -11.50
CA LYS A 13 -6.44 -26.00 -10.89
C LYS A 13 -5.24 -26.79 -11.44
N SER A 14 -4.50 -26.23 -12.38
CA SER A 14 -3.22 -26.77 -12.79
C SER A 14 -2.22 -26.53 -11.66
N GLN A 15 -2.08 -27.52 -10.78
CA GLN A 15 -1.02 -27.51 -9.77
C GLN A 15 0.30 -27.83 -10.46
N VAL A 16 1.23 -26.88 -10.43
CA VAL A 16 2.59 -27.06 -10.94
C VAL A 16 3.45 -27.56 -9.79
N CYS A 17 3.51 -28.88 -9.63
CA CYS A 17 4.41 -29.50 -8.65
C CYS A 17 5.83 -29.57 -9.25
N GLY A 18 6.78 -28.86 -8.62
CA GLY A 18 8.16 -28.80 -9.09
C GLY A 18 8.85 -30.17 -9.12
N GLU A 19 8.52 -31.03 -8.16
CA GLU A 19 9.05 -32.40 -8.07
C GLU A 19 8.63 -33.25 -9.27
N ASN A 20 7.35 -33.22 -9.65
CA ASN A 20 6.85 -33.94 -10.82
C ASN A 20 7.51 -33.47 -12.12
N MET A 21 7.79 -32.16 -12.24
CA MET A 21 8.50 -31.64 -13.41
C MET A 21 9.96 -32.09 -13.43
N PHE A 22 10.61 -32.15 -12.26
CA PHE A 22 11.96 -32.67 -12.11
C PHE A 22 12.06 -34.16 -12.49
N GLN A 23 11.16 -34.99 -11.97
CA GLN A 23 11.08 -36.42 -12.29
C GLN A 23 10.86 -36.67 -13.80
N ARG A 24 9.97 -35.90 -14.44
CA ARG A 24 9.74 -36.00 -15.90
C ARG A 24 11.00 -35.71 -16.70
N ARG A 25 11.83 -34.75 -16.28
CA ARG A 25 13.11 -34.46 -16.95
C ARG A 25 14.09 -35.61 -16.83
N LEU A 26 14.22 -36.19 -15.64
CA LEU A 26 15.09 -37.35 -15.44
C LEU A 26 14.66 -38.51 -16.35
N ALA A 27 13.36 -38.78 -16.43
CA ALA A 27 12.81 -39.81 -17.31
C ALA A 27 13.07 -39.54 -18.80
N ILE A 28 12.89 -38.30 -19.27
CA ILE A 28 13.19 -37.92 -20.66
C ILE A 28 14.70 -37.99 -20.92
N ASN A 29 15.51 -37.55 -19.96
CA ASN A 29 16.96 -37.50 -20.10
C ASN A 29 17.60 -38.89 -20.05
N ALA A 30 16.98 -39.87 -19.41
CA ALA A 30 17.39 -41.28 -19.46
C ALA A 30 17.47 -41.78 -20.92
N ASN A 31 16.60 -41.28 -21.79
CA ASN A 31 16.61 -41.60 -23.22
C ASN A 31 17.47 -40.62 -24.04
N LYS A 32 17.35 -39.31 -23.80
CA LYS A 32 18.02 -38.28 -24.63
C LYS A 32 19.50 -38.06 -24.31
N LYS A 33 19.98 -38.50 -23.14
CA LYS A 33 21.38 -38.38 -22.68
C LYS A 33 21.97 -36.96 -22.81
N VAL A 34 21.17 -35.94 -22.53
CA VAL A 34 21.65 -34.54 -22.46
C VAL A 34 22.47 -34.36 -21.19
N LEU A 35 23.54 -33.57 -21.28
CA LEU A 35 24.37 -33.21 -20.12
C LEU A 35 23.50 -32.58 -19.01
N ALA A 36 23.71 -33.02 -17.79
CA ALA A 36 22.93 -32.59 -16.63
C ALA A 36 22.98 -31.07 -16.43
N GLU A 37 24.13 -30.44 -16.65
CA GLU A 37 24.29 -28.97 -16.56
C GLU A 37 23.35 -28.24 -17.51
N ARG A 38 23.29 -28.66 -18.79
CA ARG A 38 22.40 -28.09 -19.79
C ARG A 38 20.93 -28.43 -19.53
N LEU A 39 20.66 -29.58 -18.91
CA LEU A 39 19.33 -29.90 -18.45
C LEU A 39 18.94 -28.87 -17.38
N PHE A 40 19.67 -28.79 -16.27
CA PHE A 40 19.27 -27.93 -15.15
C PHE A 40 19.49 -26.42 -15.34
N SER A 41 20.08 -25.99 -16.46
CA SER A 41 20.29 -24.56 -16.76
C SER A 41 19.02 -23.77 -17.10
N TYR A 42 17.87 -24.44 -17.29
CA TYR A 42 16.60 -23.78 -17.61
C TYR A 42 15.54 -24.09 -16.57
N GLU A 43 14.80 -23.06 -16.17
CA GLU A 43 13.65 -23.18 -15.29
C GLU A 43 12.50 -23.88 -16.02
N ASN A 44 11.97 -24.93 -15.41
CA ASN A 44 11.20 -25.95 -16.11
C ASN A 44 9.72 -25.96 -15.73
N ALA A 45 9.28 -24.92 -15.05
CA ALA A 45 7.90 -24.65 -14.69
C ALA A 45 7.33 -23.54 -15.57
N THR A 46 6.01 -23.49 -15.73
CA THR A 46 5.31 -22.41 -16.47
C THR A 46 5.65 -21.02 -15.91
N VAL A 47 6.05 -20.97 -14.65
CA VAL A 47 6.46 -19.79 -13.91
C VAL A 47 7.66 -20.13 -13.02
N PRO A 48 8.56 -19.18 -12.72
CA PRO A 48 9.67 -19.43 -11.82
C PRO A 48 9.20 -19.87 -10.42
N VAL A 49 9.60 -21.05 -9.95
CA VAL A 49 9.18 -21.57 -8.62
C VAL A 49 9.80 -20.77 -7.47
N SER A 50 10.87 -20.01 -7.74
CA SER A 50 11.43 -19.03 -6.83
C SER A 50 10.51 -17.81 -6.60
N MET A 51 9.62 -17.52 -7.55
CA MET A 51 8.74 -16.35 -7.53
C MET A 51 7.25 -16.71 -7.44
N PHE A 52 6.87 -17.98 -7.61
CA PHE A 52 5.49 -18.43 -7.66
C PHE A 52 5.29 -19.72 -6.86
N SER A 53 4.16 -19.82 -6.16
CA SER A 53 3.73 -21.05 -5.49
C SER A 53 3.31 -22.10 -6.53
N GLU A 54 3.21 -23.36 -6.09
CA GLU A 54 2.73 -24.47 -6.93
C GLU A 54 1.31 -24.26 -7.50
N GLU A 55 0.54 -23.35 -6.87
CA GLU A 55 -0.80 -22.94 -7.32
C GLU A 55 -0.74 -21.88 -8.43
N GLY A 56 0.44 -21.48 -8.88
CA GLY A 56 0.66 -20.42 -9.87
C GLY A 56 0.48 -19.00 -9.31
N LYS A 57 0.44 -18.83 -7.98
CA LYS A 57 0.34 -17.49 -7.37
C LYS A 57 1.74 -16.94 -7.10
N MET A 58 1.99 -15.68 -7.47
CA MET A 58 3.24 -15.01 -7.14
C MET A 58 3.47 -15.00 -5.63
N ILE A 59 4.65 -15.45 -5.20
CA ILE A 59 5.17 -15.36 -3.83
C ILE A 59 5.47 -13.89 -3.57
N ILE A 60 4.69 -13.28 -2.69
CA ILE A 60 4.85 -11.86 -2.35
C ILE A 60 5.72 -11.76 -1.09
N ALA A 61 6.88 -11.13 -1.23
CA ALA A 61 7.69 -10.73 -0.07
C ALA A 61 7.13 -9.47 0.59
N LYS A 62 7.31 -9.34 1.91
CA LYS A 62 6.96 -8.10 2.63
C LYS A 62 7.97 -7.02 2.25
N LYS A 63 7.52 -5.91 1.65
CA LYS A 63 8.36 -4.75 1.30
C LYS A 63 9.21 -4.27 2.48
N SER A 64 8.64 -4.26 3.69
CA SER A 64 9.36 -3.89 4.91
C SER A 64 10.54 -4.80 5.23
N ALA A 65 10.43 -6.11 4.97
CA ALA A 65 11.53 -7.04 5.19
C ALA A 65 12.74 -6.75 4.29
N PHE A 66 12.50 -6.25 3.07
CA PHE A 66 13.56 -5.79 2.19
C PHE A 66 14.21 -4.49 2.69
N MET A 67 13.39 -3.51 3.11
CA MET A 67 13.90 -2.25 3.67
C MET A 67 14.78 -2.49 4.89
N HIS A 68 14.35 -3.33 5.84
CA HIS A 68 15.16 -3.66 7.02
C HIS A 68 16.47 -4.37 6.67
N LYS A 69 16.50 -5.17 5.60
CA LYS A 69 17.75 -5.77 5.13
C LYS A 69 18.70 -4.72 4.55
N ILE A 70 18.19 -3.74 3.81
CA ILE A 70 19.01 -2.63 3.32
C ILE A 70 19.53 -1.80 4.50
N GLU A 71 18.64 -1.41 5.42
CA GLU A 71 18.99 -0.62 6.60
C GLU A 71 20.10 -1.29 7.42
N GLY A 72 20.05 -2.61 7.59
CA GLY A 72 21.10 -3.37 8.29
C GLY A 72 22.44 -3.46 7.55
N LEU A 73 22.50 -3.12 6.27
CA LEU A 73 23.73 -3.06 5.48
C LEU A 73 24.33 -1.65 5.41
N LEU A 74 23.56 -0.62 5.78
CA LEU A 74 24.02 0.77 5.78
C LEU A 74 24.84 1.05 7.05
N THR A 75 26.06 1.54 6.86
CA THR A 75 26.98 1.89 7.96
C THR A 75 26.85 3.36 8.35
N ASP A 76 26.60 4.24 7.37
CA ASP A 76 26.43 5.68 7.55
C ASP A 76 24.96 6.05 7.30
N VAL A 77 24.18 6.11 8.38
CA VAL A 77 22.79 6.56 8.31
C VAL A 77 22.76 8.07 8.51
N LEU A 78 22.35 8.82 7.48
CA LEU A 78 22.04 10.24 7.62
C LEU A 78 20.86 10.39 8.58
N HIS A 79 21.11 10.95 9.76
CA HIS A 79 20.08 11.14 10.79
C HIS A 79 19.35 12.48 10.67
N ASP A 80 20.00 13.48 10.09
CA ASP A 80 19.43 14.81 9.95
C ASP A 80 19.96 15.54 8.73
N ILE A 81 19.17 16.48 8.23
CA ILE A 81 19.56 17.45 7.21
C ILE A 81 19.53 18.81 7.92
N GLU A 82 20.69 19.46 8.09
CA GLU A 82 20.78 20.67 8.92
C GLU A 82 19.91 21.84 8.41
N LYS A 83 19.75 21.95 7.09
CA LYS A 83 19.04 23.06 6.44
C LYS A 83 18.22 22.57 5.24
N PRO A 84 17.09 21.88 5.48
CA PRO A 84 16.20 21.49 4.40
C PRO A 84 15.49 22.74 3.88
N ASP A 85 15.41 22.87 2.56
CA ASP A 85 14.55 23.84 1.88
C ASP A 85 13.12 23.29 1.70
N THR A 86 12.98 21.96 1.68
CA THR A 86 11.74 21.24 1.41
C THR A 86 11.51 20.13 2.42
N ILE A 87 10.28 20.00 2.91
CA ILE A 87 9.84 18.86 3.73
C ILE A 87 8.71 18.13 3.01
N ILE A 88 8.80 16.80 2.98
CA ILE A 88 7.80 15.93 2.39
C ILE A 88 7.20 15.03 3.48
N PHE A 89 5.89 15.13 3.67
CA PHE A 89 5.12 14.34 4.60
C PHE A 89 4.31 13.27 3.85
N ASP A 90 4.43 12.01 4.26
CA ASP A 90 3.46 10.97 3.93
C ASP A 90 2.22 11.15 4.83
N GLY A 91 1.21 11.84 4.30
CA GLY A 91 -0.02 12.14 5.03
C GLY A 91 -0.78 10.89 5.44
N THR A 92 -0.72 9.81 4.65
CA THR A 92 -1.42 8.55 4.97
C THR A 92 -0.76 7.83 6.13
N ALA A 93 0.57 7.83 6.19
CA ALA A 93 1.32 7.30 7.32
C ALA A 93 1.08 8.12 8.60
N ILE A 94 1.08 9.46 8.51
CA ILE A 94 0.83 10.33 9.67
C ILE A 94 -0.56 10.07 10.24
N ILE A 95 -1.61 10.03 9.40
CA ILE A 95 -2.98 9.71 9.83
C ILE A 95 -3.04 8.38 10.60
N GLN A 96 -2.29 7.37 10.14
CA GLN A 96 -2.22 6.06 10.81
C GLN A 96 -1.47 6.10 12.14
N SER A 97 -0.56 7.05 12.31
CA SER A 97 0.25 7.22 13.52
C SER A 97 -0.43 8.05 14.62
N ILE A 98 -1.47 8.81 14.28
CA ILE A 98 -2.18 9.65 15.25
C ILE A 98 -2.85 8.76 16.31
N VAL A 99 -2.47 8.98 17.56
CA VAL A 99 -3.06 8.30 18.72
C VAL A 99 -4.31 9.07 19.15
N ILE A 100 -5.45 8.40 19.12
CA ILE A 100 -6.73 8.95 19.55
C ILE A 100 -6.76 9.00 21.08
N GLN A 101 -6.90 10.20 21.64
CA GLN A 101 -6.81 10.42 23.09
C GLN A 101 -8.13 10.14 23.83
N SER A 102 -9.27 10.15 23.13
CA SER A 102 -10.60 9.97 23.73
C SER A 102 -11.55 9.25 22.78
N GLU A 103 -12.44 8.43 23.33
CA GLU A 103 -13.54 7.78 22.58
C GLU A 103 -14.55 8.80 22.02
N GLN A 104 -14.51 10.04 22.51
CA GLN A 104 -15.36 11.13 22.02
C GLN A 104 -14.67 11.96 20.94
N SER A 105 -13.42 11.68 20.60
CA SER A 105 -12.68 12.41 19.56
C SER A 105 -13.38 12.28 18.21
N THR A 106 -13.41 13.41 17.51
CA THR A 106 -14.01 13.55 16.18
C THR A 106 -12.94 13.63 15.10
N PHE A 107 -13.34 13.50 13.84
CA PHE A 107 -12.42 13.70 12.72
C PHE A 107 -11.86 15.13 12.67
N LYS A 108 -12.58 16.15 13.17
CA LYS A 108 -12.06 17.51 13.34
C LYS A 108 -10.91 17.58 14.35
N ASP A 109 -11.03 16.85 15.46
CA ASP A 109 -9.94 16.79 16.45
C ASP A 109 -8.72 16.11 15.84
N MET A 110 -8.94 15.06 15.04
CA MET A 110 -7.88 14.33 14.35
C MET A 110 -7.16 15.17 13.28
N THR A 111 -7.88 16.01 12.52
CA THR A 111 -7.24 16.93 11.57
C THR A 111 -6.48 18.05 12.28
N THR A 112 -6.96 18.51 13.43
CA THR A 112 -6.25 19.49 14.25
C THR A 112 -4.92 18.91 14.77
N LEU A 113 -4.92 17.66 15.24
CA LEU A 113 -3.68 16.97 15.65
C LEU A 113 -2.72 16.79 14.47
N PHE A 114 -3.25 16.45 13.29
CA PHE A 114 -2.47 16.32 12.06
C PHE A 114 -1.81 17.63 11.65
N GLU A 115 -2.57 18.73 11.63
CA GLU A 115 -2.05 20.08 11.35
C GLU A 115 -0.96 20.48 12.36
N ASN A 116 -1.22 20.30 13.66
CA ASN A 116 -0.24 20.60 14.70
C ASN A 116 1.06 19.80 14.51
N TYR A 117 0.97 18.53 14.11
CA TYR A 117 2.13 17.70 13.82
C TYR A 117 2.95 18.28 12.65
N ILE A 118 2.30 18.65 11.56
CA ILE A 118 2.97 19.24 10.38
C ILE A 118 3.64 20.56 10.77
N VAL A 119 2.88 21.49 11.37
CA VAL A 119 3.40 22.82 11.72
C VAL A 119 4.54 22.73 12.71
N SER A 120 4.41 21.92 13.76
CA SER A 120 5.47 21.76 14.76
C SER A 120 6.71 21.09 14.19
N THR A 121 6.57 20.18 13.24
CA THR A 121 7.70 19.53 12.57
C THR A 121 8.41 20.49 11.61
N SER A 122 7.67 21.23 10.79
CA SER A 122 8.26 22.21 9.87
C SER A 122 8.98 23.33 10.59
N ARG A 123 8.42 23.85 11.69
CA ARG A 123 9.03 24.95 12.47
C ARG A 123 10.36 24.60 13.15
N LYS A 124 10.74 23.32 13.21
CA LYS A 124 12.08 22.93 13.67
C LYS A 124 13.17 23.44 12.73
N TYR A 125 12.83 23.66 11.46
CA TYR A 125 13.77 24.03 10.41
C TYR A 125 13.43 25.43 9.87
N LYS A 126 14.29 26.41 10.17
CA LYS A 126 14.09 27.80 9.75
C LYS A 126 14.29 28.04 8.24
N SER A 127 14.92 27.09 7.54
CA SER A 127 15.27 27.19 6.12
C SER A 127 14.18 26.69 5.18
N VAL A 128 13.12 26.07 5.72
CA VAL A 128 12.07 25.45 4.90
C VAL A 128 11.29 26.54 4.18
N GLN A 129 11.14 26.35 2.88
CA GLN A 129 10.37 27.20 1.99
C GLN A 129 9.15 26.46 1.45
N GLN A 130 9.23 25.13 1.36
CA GLN A 130 8.21 24.28 0.74
C GLN A 130 7.83 23.11 1.64
N ILE A 131 6.52 22.90 1.80
CA ILE A 131 5.95 21.77 2.53
C ILE A 131 5.07 20.98 1.56
N HIS A 132 5.40 19.70 1.35
CA HIS A 132 4.62 18.79 0.53
C HIS A 132 3.91 17.79 1.42
N ILE A 133 2.59 17.71 1.31
CA ILE A 133 1.77 16.71 1.98
C ILE A 133 1.24 15.76 0.92
N ILE A 134 1.69 14.51 0.95
CA ILE A 134 1.39 13.51 -0.07
C ILE A 134 0.46 12.46 0.54
N PHE A 135 -0.67 12.23 -0.12
CA PHE A 135 -1.60 11.16 0.21
C PHE A 135 -1.56 10.04 -0.83
N ASP A 136 -1.88 8.82 -0.41
CA ASP A 136 -2.03 7.71 -1.33
C ASP A 136 -3.16 7.96 -2.34
N THR A 137 -2.89 7.70 -3.62
CA THR A 137 -3.94 7.69 -4.66
C THR A 137 -4.54 6.28 -4.79
N TYR A 138 -5.87 6.25 -4.78
CA TYR A 138 -6.65 5.03 -4.91
C TYR A 138 -7.33 5.01 -6.28
N SER A 139 -6.78 4.28 -7.25
CA SER A 139 -7.38 4.07 -8.56
C SER A 139 -7.82 2.62 -8.77
N GLU A 140 -9.01 2.44 -9.36
CA GLU A 140 -9.72 1.16 -9.55
C GLU A 140 -9.14 0.23 -10.62
N ASN A 141 -7.98 0.55 -11.22
CA ASN A 141 -7.33 -0.30 -12.23
C ASN A 141 -5.79 -0.30 -12.10
N SER A 142 -5.27 -0.08 -10.91
CA SER A 142 -3.81 -0.07 -10.71
C SER A 142 -3.26 -1.47 -10.49
N LEU A 143 -2.00 -1.71 -10.88
CA LEU A 143 -1.27 -2.95 -10.53
C LEU A 143 -1.26 -3.22 -9.00
N LYS A 144 -1.45 -2.18 -8.20
CA LYS A 144 -1.51 -2.26 -6.73
C LYS A 144 -2.87 -2.74 -6.20
N GLU A 145 -3.92 -2.75 -7.01
CA GLU A 145 -5.27 -3.14 -6.60
C GLU A 145 -5.31 -4.60 -6.12
N GLU A 146 -4.78 -5.54 -6.90
CA GLU A 146 -4.74 -6.96 -6.49
C GLU A 146 -3.91 -7.15 -5.20
N THR A 147 -2.86 -6.33 -5.01
CA THR A 147 -2.07 -6.34 -3.77
C THR A 147 -2.88 -5.79 -2.59
N ARG A 148 -3.72 -4.76 -2.80
CA ARG A 148 -4.62 -4.19 -1.79
C ARG A 148 -5.73 -5.19 -1.43
N ARG A 149 -6.35 -5.82 -2.42
CA ARG A 149 -7.35 -6.89 -2.25
C ARG A 149 -6.81 -8.01 -1.38
N ARG A 150 -5.60 -8.49 -1.66
CA ARG A 150 -4.92 -9.53 -0.86
C ARG A 150 -4.56 -9.11 0.56
N ARG A 151 -4.34 -7.82 0.82
CA ARG A 151 -4.02 -7.28 2.16
C ARG A 151 -5.25 -7.12 3.06
N GLY A 152 -6.43 -7.52 2.57
CA GLY A 152 -7.65 -7.58 3.37
C GLY A 152 -8.59 -6.41 3.09
N ASP A 153 -8.91 -6.15 1.82
CA ASP A 153 -10.14 -5.41 1.52
C ASP A 153 -11.31 -6.25 2.02
N TYR A 154 -11.74 -5.97 3.25
CA TYR A 154 -13.01 -6.46 3.76
C TYR A 154 -14.11 -5.61 3.10
N GLU A 155 -14.73 -6.12 2.05
CA GLU A 155 -16.00 -5.58 1.53
C GLU A 155 -17.10 -5.50 2.62
N SER A 156 -16.89 -6.13 3.77
CA SER A 156 -17.80 -6.20 4.91
C SER A 156 -17.69 -5.05 5.91
N SER A 157 -16.83 -4.06 5.71
CA SER A 157 -16.89 -2.81 6.48
C SER A 157 -17.90 -1.84 5.87
N SER A 158 -18.85 -1.35 6.66
CA SER A 158 -19.78 -0.31 6.22
C SER A 158 -19.01 0.90 5.70
N LYS A 159 -19.41 1.40 4.53
CA LYS A 159 -18.91 2.65 3.96
C LYS A 159 -19.32 3.79 4.89
N VAL A 160 -18.34 4.55 5.36
CA VAL A 160 -18.54 5.69 6.25
C VAL A 160 -18.20 6.95 5.46
N HIS A 161 -19.12 7.91 5.45
CA HIS A 161 -18.87 9.24 4.92
C HIS A 161 -18.20 10.08 6.01
N VAL A 162 -16.91 10.37 5.84
CA VAL A 162 -16.12 11.12 6.83
C VAL A 162 -16.47 12.60 6.78
N HIS A 163 -16.80 13.17 7.94
CA HIS A 163 -17.05 14.60 8.11
C HIS A 163 -16.66 15.07 9.52
N SER A 164 -16.56 16.38 9.72
CA SER A 164 -15.94 16.99 10.91
C SER A 164 -16.49 16.51 12.26
N ASN A 165 -17.81 16.48 12.42
CA ASN A 165 -18.46 16.11 13.69
C ASN A 165 -18.61 14.61 13.91
N LEU A 166 -18.19 13.78 12.95
CA LEU A 166 -18.27 12.33 13.08
C LEU A 166 -17.23 11.85 14.10
N LYS A 167 -17.65 10.98 15.02
CA LYS A 167 -16.73 10.34 15.97
C LYS A 167 -15.80 9.38 15.25
N ILE A 168 -14.54 9.32 15.70
CA ILE A 168 -13.57 8.40 15.14
C ILE A 168 -14.01 6.96 15.48
N PRO A 169 -14.01 6.03 14.51
CA PRO A 169 -14.40 4.65 14.77
C PRO A 169 -13.51 3.98 15.83
N THR A 170 -14.12 3.34 16.81
CA THR A 170 -13.41 2.55 17.83
C THR A 170 -12.60 1.40 17.22
N THR A 171 -13.05 0.87 16.08
CA THR A 171 -12.34 -0.17 15.30
C THR A 171 -11.53 0.44 14.15
N TRP A 172 -10.58 1.33 14.48
CA TRP A 172 -9.79 2.09 13.50
C TRP A 172 -9.14 1.22 12.41
N LYS A 173 -8.55 0.08 12.78
CA LYS A 173 -7.95 -0.86 11.81
C LYS A 173 -8.95 -1.43 10.79
N LYS A 174 -10.19 -1.69 11.23
CA LYS A 174 -11.28 -2.17 10.36
C LYS A 174 -11.83 -1.05 9.49
N PHE A 175 -11.91 0.17 10.01
CA PHE A 175 -12.24 1.33 9.19
C PHE A 175 -11.21 1.52 8.06
N LEU A 176 -9.92 1.46 8.40
CA LEU A 176 -8.80 1.56 7.48
C LEU A 176 -8.57 0.31 6.62
N SER A 177 -9.35 -0.77 6.73
CA SER A 177 -9.28 -1.86 5.76
C SER A 177 -10.16 -1.63 4.54
N SER A 178 -11.10 -0.67 4.61
CA SER A 178 -11.99 -0.33 3.49
C SER A 178 -11.35 0.65 2.52
N LEU A 179 -11.30 0.31 1.23
CA LEU A 179 -10.91 1.25 0.19
C LEU A 179 -11.79 2.50 0.19
N ALA A 180 -13.11 2.33 0.29
CA ALA A 180 -14.07 3.44 0.29
C ALA A 180 -13.85 4.40 1.47
N ASN A 181 -13.55 3.87 2.66
CA ASN A 181 -13.27 4.72 3.81
C ASN A 181 -11.92 5.42 3.68
N LYS A 182 -10.89 4.78 3.12
CA LYS A 182 -9.60 5.44 2.84
C LYS A 182 -9.77 6.60 1.86
N VAL A 183 -10.56 6.42 0.81
CA VAL A 183 -10.88 7.47 -0.15
C VAL A 183 -11.62 8.61 0.54
N SER A 184 -12.70 8.31 1.29
CA SER A 184 -13.45 9.34 2.01
C SER A 184 -12.61 10.08 3.06
N LEU A 185 -11.72 9.37 3.75
CA LEU A 185 -10.78 9.94 4.71
C LEU A 185 -9.80 10.88 4.01
N THR A 186 -9.20 10.43 2.91
CA THR A 186 -8.24 11.24 2.16
C THR A 186 -8.90 12.50 1.61
N GLN A 187 -10.11 12.38 1.04
CA GLN A 187 -10.90 13.52 0.57
C GLN A 187 -11.19 14.53 1.69
N TYR A 188 -11.55 14.05 2.88
CA TYR A 188 -11.80 14.91 4.03
C TYR A 188 -10.54 15.69 4.44
N TYR A 189 -9.38 15.01 4.51
CA TYR A 189 -8.11 15.64 4.86
C TYR A 189 -7.61 16.62 3.80
N THR A 190 -7.68 16.28 2.52
CA THR A 190 -7.28 17.20 1.45
C THR A 190 -8.20 18.42 1.39
N GLY A 191 -9.51 18.24 1.58
CA GLY A 191 -10.47 19.33 1.71
C GLY A 191 -10.15 20.25 2.89
N PHE A 192 -9.96 19.67 4.08
CA PHE A 192 -9.57 20.41 5.28
C PHE A 192 -8.28 21.23 5.06
N LEU A 193 -7.24 20.65 4.46
CA LEU A 193 -5.97 21.35 4.21
C LEU A 193 -6.10 22.45 3.16
N LYS A 194 -6.95 22.29 2.14
CA LYS A 194 -7.22 23.34 1.15
C LYS A 194 -7.94 24.54 1.79
N GLU A 195 -8.94 24.27 2.61
CA GLU A 195 -9.69 25.29 3.36
C GLU A 195 -8.84 25.99 4.42
N ASN A 196 -7.90 25.26 5.04
CA ASN A 196 -6.97 25.76 6.05
C ASN A 196 -5.55 25.98 5.49
N SER A 197 -5.42 26.22 4.18
CA SER A 197 -4.12 26.36 3.48
C SER A 197 -3.27 27.54 3.99
N ASN A 198 -3.86 28.42 4.80
CA ASN A 198 -3.18 29.40 5.64
C ASN A 198 -2.63 28.81 6.94
N LEU A 199 -2.31 27.51 6.99
CA LEU A 199 -1.41 26.91 8.00
C LEU A 199 -0.33 27.95 8.26
N LYS A 200 -0.33 28.59 9.43
CA LYS A 200 0.32 29.88 9.71
C LYS A 200 1.84 29.76 9.63
N THR A 201 2.31 29.71 8.40
CA THR A 201 3.64 29.36 7.93
C THR A 201 3.93 30.34 6.80
N HIS A 202 5.15 30.89 6.76
CA HIS A 202 5.62 31.71 5.64
C HIS A 202 5.96 30.84 4.41
N GLU A 203 5.78 29.52 4.54
CA GLU A 203 6.10 28.47 3.59
C GLU A 203 4.97 28.23 2.58
N THR A 204 5.34 27.78 1.37
CA THR A 204 4.38 27.34 0.35
C THR A 204 3.99 25.88 0.60
N ILE A 205 2.69 25.58 0.61
CA ILE A 205 2.17 24.23 0.87
C ILE A 205 1.61 23.61 -0.40
N PHE A 206 2.10 22.41 -0.72
CA PHE A 206 1.64 21.59 -1.83
C PHE A 206 0.93 20.34 -1.29
N ILE A 207 -0.30 20.11 -1.74
CA ILE A 207 -1.09 18.93 -1.37
C ILE A 207 -1.21 18.07 -2.62
N ASN A 208 -0.73 16.83 -2.56
CA ASN A 208 -0.73 15.89 -3.68
C ASN A 208 -1.43 14.57 -3.29
N GLY A 209 -2.10 13.95 -4.26
CA GLY A 209 -2.84 12.70 -4.05
C GLY A 209 -4.26 12.91 -3.53
N GLY A 210 -4.96 11.81 -3.23
CA GLY A 210 -6.39 11.82 -2.93
C GLY A 210 -7.27 11.71 -4.18
N ALA A 211 -8.56 12.07 -4.05
CA ALA A 211 -9.54 11.95 -5.15
C ALA A 211 -9.41 13.03 -6.22
N ASP A 212 -8.41 13.91 -6.11
CA ASP A 212 -8.03 14.83 -7.18
C ASP A 212 -7.26 14.06 -8.27
N THR A 213 -7.98 13.14 -8.90
CA THR A 213 -7.77 12.77 -10.30
C THR A 213 -9.05 13.15 -11.03
N VAL A 214 -9.27 14.45 -11.19
CA VAL A 214 -10.05 14.93 -12.32
C VAL A 214 -9.01 15.39 -13.35
N PRO A 215 -9.05 14.89 -14.59
CA PRO A 215 -8.13 15.30 -15.65
C PRO A 215 -8.17 16.82 -15.89
#